data_AF-A0A2R6NFE1-F1
#
_entry.id   AF-A0A2R6NFE1-F1
#
_cell.length_a   1.000
_cell.length_b   1.000
_cell.length_c   1.000
_cell.angle_alpha   90.00
_cell.angle_beta   90.00
_cell.angle_gamma   90.00
#
_symmetry.space_group_name_H-M   'P 1'
#
loop_
_entity.id
_entity.type
_entity.pdbx_description
1 polymer ?
#
loop_
_entity_poly.entity_id
_entity_poly.type
_entity_poly.pdbx_seq_one_letter_code
_entity_poly.pdbx_strand_id
1 'polypeptide(L)'
;MESYTSNQDFMRCSDPYTPLPGLLVLHIRRGDFVEHCEHLARWSSSFNAFNAYETLPDQWVTPPGGGNGETSPENMKLYMRRCFPTIPQIVEKIQQVRQTPAGKGLKDIYVMTNGKKGWVGKLKRALSATGGWEKIATSRDIVLTKEQKYIAQSVDMLIGQRAQVLIGNGGFHALSTEYKTAS
;
A
#
# COMPACT_ATOMS: atom_id res chain seq x y z
N MET A 1 -41.73 5.95 -44.22
CA MET A 1 -40.47 6.66 -43.93
C MET A 1 -40.09 6.23 -42.51
N GLU A 2 -39.27 5.19 -42.44
CA GLU A 2 -39.00 4.40 -41.24
C GLU A 2 -38.14 5.17 -40.22
N SER A 3 -38.51 4.98 -38.96
CA SER A 3 -37.81 5.41 -37.76
C SER A 3 -36.56 4.55 -37.52
N TYR A 4 -35.41 5.20 -37.37
CA TYR A 4 -34.22 4.58 -36.78
C TYR A 4 -33.66 5.49 -35.69
N THR A 5 -34.21 5.32 -34.49
CA THR A 5 -33.56 5.72 -33.24
C THR A 5 -32.28 4.89 -33.10
N SER A 6 -31.14 5.51 -33.39
CA SER A 6 -29.82 4.93 -33.15
C SER A 6 -29.57 4.90 -31.64
N ASN A 7 -29.89 3.77 -31.02
CA ASN A 7 -29.42 3.39 -29.69
C ASN A 7 -27.90 3.19 -29.76
N GLN A 8 -27.13 4.26 -29.58
CA GLN A 8 -25.68 4.16 -29.38
C GLN A 8 -25.36 4.00 -27.90
N ASP A 9 -25.74 2.85 -27.35
CA ASP A 9 -25.19 2.30 -26.10
C ASP A 9 -23.95 1.45 -26.41
N PHE A 10 -23.03 2.01 -27.22
CA PHE A 10 -21.70 1.42 -27.39
C PHE A 10 -20.88 1.74 -26.14
N MET A 11 -20.94 0.81 -25.18
CA MET A 11 -19.91 0.43 -24.23
C MET A 11 -18.86 1.53 -23.98
N ARG A 12 -19.13 2.42 -23.02
CA ARG A 12 -18.08 3.26 -22.43
C ARG A 12 -16.97 2.31 -21.96
N CYS A 13 -15.79 2.35 -22.58
CA CYS A 13 -14.58 1.89 -21.93
C CYS A 13 -14.51 2.60 -20.59
N SER A 14 -14.80 1.90 -19.49
CA SER A 14 -14.60 2.45 -18.15
C SER A 14 -13.16 2.93 -18.09
N ASP A 15 -12.91 4.20 -17.76
CA ASP A 15 -11.56 4.71 -17.63
C ASP A 15 -10.79 3.76 -16.69
N PRO A 16 -9.74 3.07 -17.19
CA PRO A 16 -9.03 2.05 -16.41
C PRO A 16 -8.33 2.66 -15.20
N TYR A 17 -8.22 3.98 -15.13
CA TYR A 17 -7.63 4.74 -14.04
C TYR A 17 -8.66 5.33 -13.08
N THR A 18 -9.96 5.03 -13.25
CA THR A 18 -11.01 5.46 -12.32
C THR A 18 -10.67 4.94 -10.91
N PRO A 19 -10.53 5.82 -9.91
CA PRO A 19 -10.32 5.41 -8.52
C PRO A 19 -11.47 4.53 -8.03
N LEU A 20 -11.15 3.60 -7.14
CA LEU A 20 -12.07 2.69 -6.46
C LEU A 20 -12.41 3.30 -5.09
N PRO A 21 -13.59 3.94 -4.93
CA PRO A 21 -13.93 4.61 -3.68
C PRO A 21 -14.01 3.62 -2.52
N GLY A 22 -13.46 4.01 -1.38
CA GLY A 22 -13.43 3.20 -0.17
C GLY A 22 -12.36 2.09 -0.15
N LEU A 23 -11.51 1.97 -1.18
CA LEU A 23 -10.42 0.99 -1.23
C LEU A 23 -9.14 1.55 -0.58
N LEU A 24 -8.67 0.85 0.45
CA LEU A 24 -7.34 1.00 1.04
C LEU A 24 -6.42 -0.10 0.53
N VAL A 25 -5.31 0.27 -0.09
CA VAL A 25 -4.26 -0.68 -0.52
C VAL A 25 -3.06 -0.60 0.41
N LEU A 26 -2.55 -1.75 0.84
CA LEU A 26 -1.31 -1.87 1.61
C LEU A 26 -0.27 -2.59 0.77
N HIS A 27 0.87 -1.95 0.51
CA HIS A 27 2.05 -2.62 -0.04
C HIS A 27 2.96 -3.08 1.09
N ILE A 28 3.08 -4.38 1.31
CA ILE A 28 3.90 -4.97 2.38
C ILE A 28 4.83 -6.04 1.82
N ARG A 29 6.13 -5.74 1.74
CA ARG A 29 7.20 -6.69 1.41
C ARG A 29 7.80 -7.21 2.71
N ARG A 30 7.56 -8.48 2.99
CA ARG A 30 7.93 -9.12 4.26
C ARG A 30 8.85 -10.33 4.11
N GLY A 31 8.96 -10.92 2.92
CA GLY A 31 9.68 -12.19 2.71
C GLY A 31 11.12 -12.22 3.24
N ASP A 32 12.06 -11.88 2.38
CA ASP A 32 13.51 -11.78 2.58
C ASP A 32 13.96 -10.37 3.04
N PHE A 33 13.00 -9.50 3.34
CA PHE A 33 13.24 -8.06 3.41
C PHE A 33 13.86 -7.58 4.74
N VAL A 34 13.99 -8.47 5.74
CA VAL A 34 14.54 -8.11 7.06
C VAL A 34 16.01 -7.68 6.96
N GLU A 35 16.84 -8.44 6.24
CA GLU A 35 18.25 -8.15 6.06
C GLU A 35 18.46 -6.85 5.29
N HIS A 36 17.59 -6.59 4.31
CA HIS A 36 17.59 -5.32 3.58
C HIS A 36 17.31 -4.13 4.50
N CYS A 37 16.31 -4.25 5.39
CA CYS A 37 16.01 -3.19 6.36
C CYS A 37 17.15 -2.95 7.36
N GLU A 38 17.81 -4.01 7.82
CA GLU A 38 19.00 -3.89 8.68
C GLU A 38 20.16 -3.21 7.94
N HIS A 39 20.36 -3.55 6.67
CA HIS A 39 21.38 -2.92 5.84
C HIS A 39 21.10 -1.42 5.69
N LEU A 40 19.85 -1.02 5.40
CA LEU A 40 19.50 0.40 5.32
C LEU A 40 19.82 1.16 6.61
N ALA A 41 19.59 0.54 7.78
CA ALA A 41 19.92 1.14 9.07
C ALA A 41 21.43 1.31 9.28
N ARG A 42 22.22 0.27 8.95
CA ARG A 42 23.69 0.27 9.08
C ARG A 42 24.38 1.30 8.18
N TRP A 43 23.77 1.66 7.07
CA TRP A 43 24.32 2.62 6.11
C TRP A 43 23.62 3.98 6.14
N SER A 44 22.74 4.23 7.12
CA SER A 44 21.94 5.47 7.21
C SER A 44 21.32 5.86 5.88
N SER A 45 20.84 4.86 5.13
CA SER A 45 20.34 5.06 3.78
C SER A 45 18.91 5.58 3.81
N SER A 46 18.57 6.47 2.89
CA SER A 46 17.17 6.88 2.67
C SER A 46 16.38 5.76 1.98
N PHE A 47 15.05 5.84 2.05
CA PHE A 47 14.16 4.93 1.34
C PHE A 47 13.89 5.44 -0.08
N ASN A 48 13.98 4.55 -1.07
CA ASN A 48 13.48 4.82 -2.42
C ASN A 48 11.95 4.73 -2.41
N ALA A 49 11.29 5.80 -1.99
CA ALA A 49 9.85 5.85 -1.83
C ALA A 49 9.26 7.13 -2.45
N PHE A 50 7.99 7.04 -2.83
CA PHE A 50 7.29 8.15 -3.48
C PHE A 50 7.17 9.40 -2.61
N ASN A 51 7.30 9.30 -1.28
CA ASN A 51 7.32 10.45 -0.38
C ASN A 51 8.60 11.30 -0.44
N ALA A 52 9.53 11.00 -1.35
CA ALA A 52 10.62 11.91 -1.67
C ALA A 52 10.12 13.23 -2.27
N TYR A 53 8.88 13.27 -2.79
CA TYR A 53 8.24 14.52 -3.22
C TYR A 53 7.69 15.28 -2.01
N GLU A 54 8.00 16.58 -1.93
CA GLU A 54 7.67 17.43 -0.77
C GLU A 54 6.18 17.54 -0.47
N THR A 55 5.35 17.40 -1.51
CA THR A 55 3.88 17.50 -1.41
C THR A 55 3.23 16.28 -0.77
N LEU A 56 3.98 15.20 -0.58
CA LEU A 56 3.46 13.95 -0.03
C LEU A 56 3.76 13.81 1.46
N PRO A 57 2.80 13.31 2.26
CA PRO A 57 2.95 13.17 3.70
C PRO A 57 3.97 12.09 4.06
N ASP A 58 4.31 12.03 5.35
CA ASP A 58 5.19 11.01 5.93
C ASP A 58 6.62 11.03 5.35
N GLN A 59 7.26 12.20 5.27
CA GLN A 59 8.66 12.33 4.87
C GLN A 59 9.61 11.55 5.79
N TRP A 60 10.72 11.06 5.22
CA TRP A 60 11.77 10.40 5.99
C TRP A 60 12.94 11.36 6.21
N VAL A 61 13.23 11.65 7.47
CA VAL A 61 14.46 12.32 7.88
C VAL A 61 15.37 11.25 8.46
N THR A 62 16.52 11.03 7.83
CA THR A 62 17.49 10.04 8.29
C THR A 62 17.95 10.39 9.71
N PRO A 63 17.64 9.55 10.70
CA PRO A 63 18.04 9.81 12.08
C PRO A 63 19.56 9.66 12.24
N PRO A 64 20.17 10.39 13.19
CA PRO A 64 21.57 10.18 13.54
C PRO A 64 21.76 8.82 14.24
N GLY A 65 22.98 8.28 14.19
CA GLY A 65 23.32 7.04 14.92
C GLY A 65 23.49 5.79 14.05
N GLY A 66 23.66 5.94 12.74
CA GLY A 66 24.17 4.88 11.87
C GLY A 66 25.14 5.41 10.82
N GLY A 67 25.76 4.50 10.06
CA GLY A 67 26.68 4.81 8.98
C GLY A 67 27.91 3.90 9.00
N ASN A 68 28.62 3.83 7.86
CA ASN A 68 29.83 3.03 7.71
C ASN A 68 29.68 1.54 8.09
N GLY A 69 28.47 0.99 7.96
CA GLY A 69 28.18 -0.41 8.27
C GLY A 69 27.73 -0.66 9.71
N GLU A 70 27.67 0.35 10.57
CA GLU A 70 27.23 0.26 11.96
C GLU A 70 25.95 1.05 12.22
N THR A 71 25.19 0.65 13.24
CA THR A 71 23.98 1.36 13.67
C THR A 71 23.72 1.14 15.14
N SER A 72 23.25 2.19 15.83
CA SER A 72 22.73 2.08 17.18
C SER A 72 21.46 1.22 17.22
N PRO A 73 21.16 0.57 18.35
CA PRO A 73 19.90 -0.15 18.54
C PRO A 73 18.66 0.75 18.36
N GLU A 74 18.76 2.02 18.72
CA GLU A 74 17.70 3.02 18.59
C GLU A 74 17.44 3.33 17.12
N ASN A 75 18.49 3.56 16.33
CA ASN A 75 18.39 3.79 14.90
C ASN A 75 17.82 2.56 14.17
N MET A 76 18.30 1.36 14.53
CA MET A 76 17.77 0.11 14.00
C MET A 76 16.26 -0.03 14.24
N LYS A 77 15.77 0.31 15.44
CA LYS A 77 14.32 0.27 15.74
C LYS A 77 13.51 1.24 14.88
N LEU A 78 14.03 2.43 14.57
CA LEU A 78 13.36 3.40 13.71
C LEU A 78 13.23 2.87 12.27
N TYR A 79 14.33 2.36 11.72
CA TYR A 79 14.35 1.73 10.40
C TYR A 79 13.42 0.51 10.34
N MET A 80 13.46 -0.36 11.36
CA MET A 80 12.63 -1.55 11.40
C MET A 80 11.13 -1.23 11.54
N ARG A 81 10.78 -0.22 12.34
CA ARG A 81 9.39 0.27 12.44
C ARG A 81 8.85 0.74 11.07
N ARG A 82 9.71 1.36 10.26
CA ARG A 82 9.35 1.89 8.94
C ARG A 82 9.33 0.79 7.88
N CYS A 83 10.42 0.05 7.76
CA CYS A 83 10.72 -0.88 6.67
C CYS A 83 10.11 -2.28 6.86
N PHE A 84 9.99 -2.72 8.12
CA PHE A 84 9.54 -4.06 8.46
C PHE A 84 8.53 -4.06 9.64
N PRO A 85 7.39 -3.34 9.49
CA PRO A 85 6.48 -3.11 10.60
C PRO A 85 5.86 -4.41 11.12
N THR A 86 5.58 -4.47 12.42
CA THR A 86 4.81 -5.55 13.04
C THR A 86 3.31 -5.41 12.71
N ILE A 87 2.53 -6.48 12.88
CA ILE A 87 1.07 -6.42 12.66
C ILE A 87 0.40 -5.32 13.49
N PRO A 88 0.71 -5.15 14.80
CA PRO A 88 0.16 -4.05 15.58
C PRO A 88 0.49 -2.67 15.00
N GLN A 89 1.73 -2.45 14.54
CA GLN A 89 2.13 -1.18 13.91
C GLN A 89 1.38 -0.92 12.60
N ILE A 90 1.11 -1.96 11.81
CA ILE A 90 0.30 -1.85 10.59
C ILE A 90 -1.14 -1.43 10.94
N VAL A 91 -1.74 -2.08 11.94
CA VAL A 91 -3.09 -1.76 12.41
C VAL A 91 -3.17 -0.32 12.93
N GLU A 92 -2.19 0.10 13.74
CA GLU A 92 -2.07 1.47 14.26
C GLU A 92 -2.06 2.49 13.12
N LYS A 93 -1.24 2.28 12.08
CA LYS A 93 -1.19 3.20 10.93
C LYS A 93 -2.52 3.30 10.20
N ILE A 94 -3.19 2.17 10.00
CA ILE A 94 -4.46 2.14 9.28
C ILE A 94 -5.51 2.93 10.06
N GLN A 95 -5.52 2.82 11.40
CA GLN A 95 -6.41 3.62 12.24
C GLN A 95 -6.09 5.11 12.15
N GLN A 96 -4.80 5.49 12.14
CA GLN A 96 -4.40 6.88 11.91
C GLN A 96 -4.88 7.38 10.54
N VAL A 97 -4.71 6.59 9.48
CA VAL A 97 -5.16 6.94 8.13
C VAL A 97 -6.67 7.11 8.06
N ARG A 98 -7.45 6.25 8.73
CA ARG A 98 -8.93 6.40 8.81
C ARG A 98 -9.39 7.71 9.45
N GLN A 99 -8.56 8.34 10.28
CA GLN A 99 -8.87 9.63 10.90
C GLN A 99 -8.57 10.82 9.97
N THR A 100 -7.81 10.61 8.89
CA THR A 100 -7.51 11.67 7.91
C THR A 100 -8.69 11.92 6.97
N PRO A 101 -8.79 13.11 6.34
CA PRO A 101 -9.80 13.39 5.32
C PRO A 101 -9.81 12.35 4.18
N ALA A 102 -8.61 11.99 3.68
CA ALA A 102 -8.45 10.99 2.62
C ALA A 102 -8.89 9.57 3.04
N GLY A 103 -8.90 9.27 4.34
CA GLY A 103 -9.33 7.98 4.87
C GLY A 103 -10.83 7.87 5.18
N LYS A 104 -11.61 8.93 4.97
CA LYS A 104 -13.07 8.88 5.16
C LYS A 104 -13.70 7.95 4.12
N GLY A 105 -14.64 7.10 4.58
CA GLY A 105 -15.36 6.16 3.72
C GLY A 105 -14.58 4.90 3.31
N LEU A 106 -13.38 4.68 3.86
CA LEU A 106 -12.65 3.43 3.66
C LEU A 106 -13.44 2.24 4.23
N LYS A 107 -13.65 1.23 3.39
CA LYS A 107 -14.47 0.05 3.68
C LYS A 107 -13.88 -1.25 3.14
N ASP A 108 -12.97 -1.19 2.18
CA ASP A 108 -12.31 -2.36 1.60
C ASP A 108 -10.79 -2.27 1.81
N ILE A 109 -10.14 -3.40 2.08
CA ILE A 109 -8.68 -3.52 2.15
C ILE A 109 -8.18 -4.49 1.09
N TYR A 110 -7.12 -4.10 0.39
CA TYR A 110 -6.32 -4.98 -0.42
C TYR A 110 -4.84 -4.96 0.01
N VAL A 111 -4.27 -6.13 0.30
CA VAL A 111 -2.87 -6.26 0.76
C VAL A 111 -1.98 -6.87 -0.32
N MET A 112 -1.11 -6.05 -0.89
CA MET A 112 -0.05 -6.44 -1.81
C MET A 112 1.13 -7.00 -1.03
N THR A 113 1.35 -8.31 -1.03
CA THR A 113 2.40 -8.89 -0.18
C THR A 113 3.02 -10.19 -0.69
N ASN A 114 4.35 -10.29 -0.51
CA ASN A 114 5.11 -11.53 -0.67
C ASN A 114 5.20 -12.37 0.63
N GLY A 115 4.54 -11.95 1.70
CA GLY A 115 4.59 -12.63 3.00
C GLY A 115 4.13 -14.10 2.98
N LYS A 116 4.58 -14.87 3.98
CA LYS A 116 4.17 -16.27 4.19
C LYS A 116 2.67 -16.35 4.53
N LYS A 117 1.96 -17.36 4.01
CA LYS A 117 0.50 -17.53 4.21
C LYS A 117 0.06 -17.41 5.68
N GLY A 118 0.79 -18.02 6.60
CA GLY A 118 0.48 -17.94 8.04
C GLY A 118 0.55 -16.53 8.62
N TRP A 119 1.49 -15.70 8.15
CA TRP A 119 1.58 -14.30 8.55
C TRP A 119 0.44 -13.48 7.94
N VAL A 120 0.15 -13.68 6.66
CA VAL A 120 -0.96 -13.00 5.96
C VAL A 120 -2.29 -13.31 6.66
N GLY A 121 -2.53 -14.56 7.06
CA GLY A 121 -3.72 -14.93 7.82
C GLY A 121 -3.82 -14.24 9.18
N LYS A 122 -2.70 -14.07 9.91
CA LYS A 122 -2.67 -13.29 11.16
C LYS A 122 -2.99 -11.82 10.91
N LEU A 123 -2.44 -11.23 9.83
CA LEU A 123 -2.74 -9.85 9.45
C LEU A 123 -4.23 -9.68 9.12
N LYS A 124 -4.81 -10.55 8.27
CA LYS A 124 -6.24 -10.49 7.94
C LYS A 124 -7.11 -10.53 9.20
N ARG A 125 -6.84 -11.44 10.14
CA ARG A 125 -7.57 -11.51 11.42
C ARG A 125 -7.43 -10.23 12.25
N ALA A 126 -6.23 -9.69 12.36
CA ALA A 126 -5.99 -8.45 13.10
C ALA A 126 -6.75 -7.26 12.48
N LEU A 127 -6.77 -7.16 11.15
CA LEU A 127 -7.53 -6.13 10.44
C LEU A 127 -9.04 -6.33 10.59
N SER A 128 -9.54 -7.55 10.47
CA SER A 128 -10.96 -7.85 10.70
C SER A 128 -11.40 -7.48 12.12
N ALA A 129 -10.55 -7.71 13.12
CA ALA A 129 -10.83 -7.41 14.51
C ALA A 129 -11.00 -5.90 14.79
N THR A 130 -10.47 -5.00 13.94
CA THR A 130 -10.71 -3.56 14.11
C THR A 130 -12.13 -3.13 13.73
N GLY A 131 -12.86 -3.96 12.98
CA GLY A 131 -14.20 -3.65 12.49
C GLY A 131 -14.26 -2.55 11.42
N GLY A 132 -15.42 -2.44 10.78
CA GLY A 132 -15.70 -1.44 9.74
C GLY A 132 -15.15 -1.76 8.35
N TRP A 133 -14.79 -3.02 8.09
CA TRP A 133 -14.34 -3.49 6.78
C TRP A 133 -15.38 -4.45 6.17
N GLU A 134 -15.79 -4.19 4.94
CA GLU A 134 -16.65 -5.07 4.14
C GLU A 134 -15.84 -6.23 3.56
N LYS A 135 -14.65 -5.94 3.01
CA LYS A 135 -13.78 -6.96 2.40
C LYS A 135 -12.31 -6.74 2.74
N ILE A 136 -11.59 -7.84 2.93
CA ILE A 136 -10.14 -7.87 3.11
C ILE A 136 -9.55 -8.94 2.18
N ALA A 137 -8.93 -8.50 1.10
CA ALA A 137 -8.30 -9.34 0.09
C ALA A 137 -6.78 -9.12 0.07
N THR A 138 -6.05 -10.06 -0.52
CA THR A 138 -4.58 -10.03 -0.59
C THR A 138 -4.11 -10.57 -1.94
N SER A 139 -2.87 -10.28 -2.36
CA SER A 139 -2.30 -10.86 -3.59
C SER A 139 -2.26 -12.39 -3.58
N ARG A 140 -2.36 -13.02 -2.40
CA ARG A 140 -2.42 -14.48 -2.27
C ARG A 140 -3.82 -15.05 -2.53
N ASP A 141 -4.85 -14.19 -2.51
CA ASP A 141 -6.23 -14.55 -2.81
C ASP A 141 -6.54 -14.43 -4.32
N ILE A 142 -5.65 -13.80 -5.12
CA ILE A 142 -5.78 -13.73 -6.57
C ILE A 142 -5.46 -15.09 -7.19
N VAL A 143 -6.41 -15.62 -7.95
CA VAL A 143 -6.23 -16.83 -8.76
C VAL A 143 -5.64 -16.41 -10.11
N LEU A 144 -4.36 -16.73 -10.34
CA LEU A 144 -3.62 -16.45 -11.57
C LEU A 144 -3.23 -17.75 -12.28
N THR A 145 -3.31 -17.76 -13.63
CA THR A 145 -2.69 -18.83 -14.43
C THR A 145 -1.17 -18.79 -14.32
N LYS A 146 -0.45 -19.82 -14.81
CA LYS A 146 1.02 -19.84 -14.79
C LYS A 146 1.62 -18.64 -15.51
N GLU A 147 1.02 -18.25 -16.62
CA GLU A 147 1.44 -17.15 -17.49
C GLU A 147 1.15 -15.79 -16.82
N GLN A 148 0.03 -15.68 -16.12
CA GLN A 148 -0.33 -14.45 -15.42
C GLN A 148 0.51 -14.20 -14.16
N LYS A 149 1.22 -15.21 -13.63
CA LYS A 149 2.16 -15.00 -12.52
C LYS A 149 3.30 -14.05 -12.89
N TYR A 150 3.69 -13.98 -14.16
CA TYR A 150 4.73 -13.05 -14.62
C TYR A 150 4.30 -11.59 -14.52
N ILE A 151 3.00 -11.30 -14.50
CA ILE A 151 2.43 -9.95 -14.40
C ILE A 151 1.78 -9.68 -13.04
N ALA A 152 1.86 -10.61 -12.08
CA ALA A 152 1.20 -10.50 -10.79
C ALA A 152 1.54 -9.18 -10.06
N GLN A 153 2.81 -8.78 -10.12
CA GLN A 153 3.27 -7.53 -9.52
C GLN A 153 2.72 -6.29 -10.24
N SER A 154 2.54 -6.35 -11.57
CA SER A 154 1.91 -5.27 -12.35
C SER A 154 0.41 -5.15 -12.03
N VAL A 155 -0.28 -6.28 -11.83
CA VAL A 155 -1.69 -6.29 -11.41
C VAL A 155 -1.86 -5.66 -10.02
N ASP A 156 -0.99 -6.03 -9.07
CA ASP A 156 -0.94 -5.41 -7.76
C ASP A 156 -0.79 -3.88 -7.87
N MET A 157 0.20 -3.41 -8.63
CA MET A 157 0.43 -1.97 -8.81
C MET A 157 -0.74 -1.25 -9.47
N LEU A 158 -1.45 -1.88 -10.41
CA LEU A 158 -2.66 -1.31 -11.02
C LEU A 158 -3.81 -1.17 -10.00
N ILE A 159 -4.00 -2.15 -9.12
CA ILE A 159 -4.97 -2.06 -8.02
C ILE A 159 -4.57 -0.92 -7.07
N GLY A 160 -3.28 -0.82 -6.77
CA GLY A 160 -2.72 0.27 -5.97
C GLY A 160 -2.95 1.66 -6.56
N GLN A 161 -2.77 1.82 -7.87
CA GLN A 161 -2.98 3.08 -8.58
C GLN A 161 -4.44 3.54 -8.52
N ARG A 162 -5.37 2.60 -8.44
CA ARG A 162 -6.81 2.88 -8.37
C ARG A 162 -7.31 3.01 -6.93
N ALA A 163 -6.47 2.81 -5.92
CA ALA A 163 -6.91 2.89 -4.54
C ALA A 163 -7.24 4.33 -4.15
N GLN A 164 -8.26 4.53 -3.30
CA GLN A 164 -8.49 5.83 -2.68
C GLN A 164 -7.29 6.23 -1.82
N VAL A 165 -6.75 5.27 -1.07
CA VAL A 165 -5.53 5.42 -0.28
C VAL A 165 -4.62 4.23 -0.50
N LEU A 166 -3.35 4.48 -0.76
CA LEU A 166 -2.31 3.46 -0.83
C LEU A 166 -1.25 3.71 0.24
N ILE A 167 -0.89 2.68 1.03
CA ILE A 167 0.18 2.72 2.03
C ILE A 167 1.37 1.88 1.54
N GLY A 168 2.52 2.52 1.32
CA GLY A 168 3.75 1.87 0.82
C GLY A 168 4.59 1.07 1.85
N ASN A 169 5.50 0.22 1.35
CA ASN A 169 6.32 -0.70 2.17
C ASN A 169 7.59 -0.08 2.79
N GLY A 170 8.13 1.01 2.21
CA GLY A 170 9.21 1.81 2.83
C GLY A 170 8.70 2.61 4.04
N GLY A 171 7.73 2.02 4.75
CA GLY A 171 6.72 2.51 5.66
C GLY A 171 5.60 3.33 4.99
N PHE A 172 4.43 3.34 5.63
CA PHE A 172 3.74 4.57 6.01
C PHE A 172 3.84 5.74 5.00
N HIS A 173 3.52 5.53 3.72
CA HIS A 173 3.31 6.62 2.77
C HIS A 173 1.89 6.48 2.29
N ALA A 174 0.98 7.30 2.81
CA ALA A 174 -0.36 7.40 2.27
C ALA A 174 -0.28 8.21 0.97
N LEU A 175 -0.35 7.55 -0.18
CA LEU A 175 -0.68 8.19 -1.44
C LEU A 175 -2.21 8.25 -1.54
N SER A 176 -2.76 9.46 -1.52
CA SER A 176 -4.15 9.72 -1.86
C SER A 176 -4.23 10.00 -3.36
N THR A 177 -5.20 9.40 -4.06
CA THR A 177 -5.47 9.71 -5.48
C THR A 177 -6.14 11.06 -5.71
N GLU A 178 -6.31 11.91 -4.68
CA GLU A 178 -6.93 13.25 -4.79
C GLU A 178 -6.14 14.27 -5.66
N TYR A 179 -5.09 13.87 -6.36
CA TYR A 179 -4.31 14.74 -7.26
C TYR A 179 -4.98 15.04 -8.62
N LYS A 180 -6.31 15.10 -8.71
CA LYS A 180 -6.98 15.39 -10.00
C LYS A 180 -8.14 16.38 -9.98
N THR A 181 -8.12 17.35 -9.07
CA THR A 181 -8.87 18.61 -9.27
C THR A 181 -8.12 19.79 -8.66
N ALA A 182 -7.03 20.21 -9.30
CA ALA A 182 -6.52 21.56 -9.15
C ALA A 182 -6.26 22.11 -10.56
N SER A 183 -7.05 23.13 -10.91
CA SER A 183 -7.05 23.95 -12.12
C SER A 183 -7.71 23.36 -13.36
#